data_AF-A0A2N2P6S5-F1
#
_entry.id   AF-A0A2N2P6S5-F1
#
_cell.length_a   1.000
_cell.length_b   1.000
_cell.length_c   1.000
_cell.angle_alpha   90.00
_cell.angle_beta   90.00
_cell.angle_gamma   90.00
#
_symmetry.space_group_name_H-M   'P 1'
#
loop_
_entity.id
_entity.type
_entity.pdbx_description
1 polymer ?
#
loop_
_entity_poly.entity_id
_entity_poly.type
_entity_poly.pdbx_seq_one_letter_code
_entity_poly.pdbx_strand_id
1 'polypeptide(L)' 'MPPPTPKQTLKLTLDTTTNTITITLQDHHGHTIAPPQTLGPYPPEHFPTICNATTAHYKKSARTNNQKFVQLTTPI' A
#
# COMPACT_ATOMS: atom_id res chain seq x y z
N MET A 1 4.52 -23.33 -20.90
CA MET A 1 4.90 -22.20 -20.02
C MET A 1 3.66 -21.71 -19.32
N PRO A 2 3.59 -21.64 -17.98
CA PRO A 2 2.55 -20.87 -17.33
C PRO A 2 2.67 -19.40 -17.77
N PRO A 3 1.55 -18.69 -17.95
CA PRO A 3 1.61 -17.26 -18.27
C PRO A 3 2.38 -16.53 -17.15
N PRO A 4 3.18 -15.50 -17.47
CA PRO A 4 3.82 -14.69 -16.45
C PRO A 4 2.71 -14.14 -15.56
N THR A 5 2.70 -14.53 -14.28
CA THR A 5 1.76 -13.99 -13.31
C THR A 5 1.94 -12.47 -13.34
N PRO A 6 0.92 -11.68 -13.69
CA PRO A 6 1.08 -10.24 -13.77
C PRO A 6 1.58 -9.75 -12.42
N LYS A 7 2.81 -9.20 -12.39
CA LYS A 7 3.41 -8.66 -11.18
C LYS A 7 2.61 -7.42 -10.80
N GLN A 8 1.68 -7.57 -9.85
CA GLN A 8 0.95 -6.45 -9.29
C GLN A 8 1.84 -5.73 -8.27
N THR A 9 1.67 -4.42 -8.17
CA THR A 9 2.37 -3.58 -7.22
C THR A 9 1.37 -3.03 -6.22
N LEU A 10 1.60 -3.28 -4.93
CA LEU A 10 0.88 -2.63 -3.84
C LEU A 10 1.64 -1.35 -3.46
N LYS A 11 0.98 -0.20 -3.64
CA LYS A 11 1.51 1.12 -3.29
C LYS A 11 0.78 1.64 -2.05
N LEU A 12 1.52 1.93 -0.98
CA LEU A 12 0.99 2.61 0.20
C LEU A 12 1.48 4.05 0.20
N THR A 13 0.55 4.99 0.41
CA THR A 13 0.81 6.42 0.55
C THR A 13 0.29 6.84 1.91
N LEU A 14 1.15 7.39 2.74
CA LEU A 14 0.75 7.97 4.02
C LEU A 14 0.34 9.42 3.76
N ASP A 15 -0.62 9.93 4.53
CA ASP A 15 -0.88 11.36 4.65
C ASP A 15 -0.91 11.71 6.14
N THR A 16 0.16 12.36 6.59
CA THR A 16 0.33 12.81 7.98
C THR A 16 -0.48 14.06 8.32
N THR A 17 -1.01 14.76 7.31
CA THR A 17 -1.86 15.94 7.50
C THR A 17 -3.27 15.52 7.87
N THR A 18 -3.78 14.50 7.17
CA THR A 18 -5.12 13.95 7.40
C THR A 18 -5.11 12.70 8.29
N ASN A 19 -3.93 12.21 8.69
CA ASN A 19 -3.74 10.95 9.39
C ASN A 19 -4.43 9.77 8.69
N THR A 20 -4.31 9.70 7.37
CA THR A 20 -4.85 8.62 6.55
C THR A 20 -3.76 7.82 5.84
N ILE A 21 -4.09 6.60 5.45
CA ILE A 21 -3.23 5.72 4.65
C ILE A 21 -4.01 5.33 3.40
N THR A 22 -3.49 5.66 2.22
CA THR A 22 -4.07 5.27 0.94
C THR A 22 -3.31 4.11 0.34
N ILE A 23 -4.03 3.06 -0.03
CA ILE A 23 -3.52 1.83 -0.63
C ILE A 23 -3.99 1.81 -2.07
N THR A 24 -3.05 1.66 -3.01
CA THR A 24 -3.33 1.58 -4.44
C THR A 24 -2.78 0.27 -4.97
N LEU A 25 -3.59 -0.47 -5.72
CA LEU A 25 -3.14 -1.65 -6.46
C LEU A 25 -2.84 -1.24 -7.90
N GLN A 26 -1.60 -1.46 -8.32
CA GLN A 26 -1.12 -1.15 -9.67
C GLN A 26 -0.71 -2.43 -10.40
N ASP A 27 -0.79 -2.42 -11.73
CA ASP A 27 -0.17 -3.46 -12.56
C ASP A 27 1.36 -3.25 -12.69
N HIS A 28 2.00 -4.06 -13.52
CA HIS A 28 3.44 -3.97 -13.79
C HIS A 28 3.84 -2.74 -14.63
N HIS A 29 2.87 -2.05 -15.26
CA HIS A 29 3.06 -0.81 -15.99
C HIS A 29 2.80 0.43 -15.11
N GLY A 30 2.35 0.24 -13.86
CA GLY A 30 2.04 1.32 -12.92
C GLY A 30 0.60 1.86 -13.04
N HIS A 31 -0.25 1.22 -13.86
CA HIS A 31 -1.67 1.59 -13.95
C HIS A 31 -2.43 1.08 -12.74
N THR A 32 -3.23 1.94 -12.12
CA THR A 32 -4.15 1.54 -11.06
C THR A 32 -5.20 0.59 -11.62
N ILE A 33 -5.26 -0.63 -11.08
CA ILE A 33 -6.16 -1.70 -11.54
C ILE A 33 -7.35 -1.95 -10.60
N ALA A 34 -7.36 -1.29 -9.44
CA ALA A 34 -8.47 -1.32 -8.50
C ALA A 34 -8.62 0.06 -7.86
N PRO A 35 -9.84 0.46 -7.44
CA PRO A 35 -10.04 1.69 -6.69
C PRO A 35 -9.10 1.77 -5.48
N PRO A 36 -8.45 2.93 -5.23
CA PRO A 36 -7.65 3.11 -4.03
C PRO A 36 -8.50 2.92 -2.77
N GLN A 37 -7.92 2.27 -1.77
CA GLN A 37 -8.54 2.14 -0.45
C GLN A 37 -7.90 3.12 0.52
N THR A 38 -8.70 3.94 1.18
CA THR A 38 -8.21 4.85 2.21
C THR A 38 -8.60 4.31 3.58
N LEU A 39 -7.60 4.24 4.46
CA LEU A 39 -7.70 3.84 5.86
C LEU A 39 -7.52 5.09 6.73
N GLY A 40 -8.38 5.24 7.74
CA GLY A 40 -8.38 6.39 8.65
C GLY A 40 -9.58 7.32 8.42
N PRO A 41 -9.54 8.55 8.99
CA PRO A 41 -8.45 9.12 9.77
C PRO A 41 -8.22 8.41 11.09
N TYR A 42 -6.97 8.38 11.55
CA TYR A 42 -6.59 7.81 12.85
C TYR A 42 -6.16 8.91 13.83
N PRO A 43 -6.31 8.68 15.15
CA PRO A 43 -5.76 9.57 16.16
C PRO A 43 -4.24 9.73 15.95
N PRO A 44 -3.67 10.94 16.08
CA PRO A 44 -2.24 11.19 15.88
C PRO A 44 -1.36 10.28 16.74
N GLU A 45 -1.76 9.99 17.99
CA GLU A 45 -0.99 9.09 18.88
C GLU A 45 -0.88 7.65 18.36
N HIS A 46 -1.84 7.20 17.56
CA HIS A 46 -1.90 5.83 17.04
C HIS A 46 -1.44 5.74 15.59
N PHE A 47 -1.33 6.87 14.89
CA PHE A 47 -0.99 6.90 13.46
C PHE A 47 0.34 6.19 13.13
N PRO A 48 1.45 6.38 13.87
CA PRO A 48 2.71 5.67 13.60
C PRO A 48 2.56 4.15 13.74
N THR A 49 1.86 3.71 14.78
CA THR A 49 1.62 2.28 15.06
C THR A 49 0.76 1.64 13.96
N ILE A 50 -0.33 2.31 13.57
CA ILE A 50 -1.24 1.83 12.52
C ILE A 50 -0.55 1.82 11.17
N CYS A 51 0.26 2.84 10.87
CA CYS A 51 1.04 2.87 9.64
C CYS A 51 2.02 1.69 9.57
N ASN A 52 2.77 1.45 10.65
CA ASN A 52 3.71 0.34 10.71
C ASN A 52 3.02 -1.02 10.59
N ALA A 53 1.88 -1.21 11.28
CA ALA A 53 1.09 -2.42 11.20
C ALA A 53 0.54 -2.67 9.78
N THR A 54 -0.04 -1.64 9.15
CA THR A 54 -0.55 -1.67 7.78
C THR A 54 0.55 -2.02 6.80
N THR A 55 1.69 -1.32 6.87
CA THR A 55 2.86 -1.56 6.03
C THR A 55 3.37 -3.00 6.17
N ALA A 56 3.49 -3.51 7.41
CA ALA A 56 3.94 -4.87 7.68
C ALA A 56 2.96 -5.92 7.13
N HIS A 57 1.65 -5.69 7.29
CA HIS A 57 0.60 -6.57 6.79
C HIS A 57 0.68 -6.69 5.26
N TYR A 58 0.69 -5.55 4.55
CA TYR A 58 0.72 -5.55 3.09
C TYR A 58 2.05 -6.02 2.51
N LYS A 59 3.18 -5.76 3.18
CA LYS A 59 4.49 -6.33 2.79
C LYS A 59 4.50 -7.86 2.90
N LYS A 60 3.84 -8.43 3.92
CA LYS A 60 3.69 -9.88 4.08
C LYS A 60 2.77 -10.46 3.00
N SER A 61 1.60 -9.85 2.79
CA SER A 61 0.64 -10.26 1.76
C SER A 61 1.22 -10.17 0.34
N ALA A 62 2.05 -9.16 0.07
CA ALA A 62 2.72 -9.01 -1.20
C ALA A 62 3.71 -10.16 -1.47
N ARG A 63 4.50 -10.55 -0.45
CA ARG A 63 5.41 -11.70 -0.53
C ARG A 63 4.66 -13.01 -0.78
N THR A 64 3.52 -13.23 -0.13
CA THR A 64 2.73 -14.46 -0.31
C THR A 64 2.02 -14.52 -1.66
N ASN A 65 1.66 -13.36 -2.24
CA ASN A 65 0.89 -13.28 -3.49
C ASN A 65 1.76 -12.93 -4.72
N ASN A 66 3.09 -13.03 -4.65
CA ASN A 66 4.02 -12.61 -5.73
C ASN A 66 3.82 -11.15 -6.20
N GLN A 67 3.31 -10.29 -5.32
CA GLN A 67 3.16 -8.86 -5.58
C GLN A 67 4.40 -8.10 -5.12
N LYS A 68 4.72 -7.00 -5.79
CA LYS A 68 5.78 -6.08 -5.37
C LYS A 68 5.18 -5.09 -4.36
N PHE A 69 5.79 -4.96 -3.19
CA PHE A 69 5.40 -3.93 -2.22
C PHE A 69 6.24 -2.67 -2.44
N VAL A 70 5.57 -1.52 -2.57
CA VAL A 70 6.19 -0.20 -2.68
C VAL A 70 5.55 0.72 -1.65
N GLN A 71 6.35 1.21 -0.71
CA GLN A 71 5.93 2.25 0.22
C GLN A 71 6.33 3.60 -0.37
N LEU A 72 5.37 4.46 -0.68
CA LEU A 72 5.62 5.87 -0.87
C LEU A 72 5.46 6.57 0.47
N THR A 73 6.57 7.08 0.98
CA THR A 73 6.57 8.08 2.06
C THR A 73 5.94 9.37 1.53
N THR A 74 5.21 10.07 2.40
CA THR A 74 4.56 11.36 2.16
C THR A 74 5.46 12.33 1.36
N PRO A 75 4.92 13.11 0.40
CA PRO A 75 5.56 14.39 0.08
C PRO A 75 5.50 15.26 1.33
N ILE A 76 6.66 15.81 1.71
CA ILE A 76 6.82 16.77 2.81
C ILE A 76 6.11 18.07 2.44
#